data_AF-W7IX89-F1
#
_entry.id   AF-W7IX89-F1
#
_cell.length_a   1.000
_cell.length_b   1.000
_cell.length_c   1.000
_cell.angle_alpha   90.00
_cell.angle_beta   90.00
_cell.angle_gamma   90.00
#
_symmetry.space_group_name_H-M   'P 1'
#
loop_
_entity.id
_entity.type
_entity.pdbx_description
1 polymer ?
#
loop_
_entity_poly.entity_id
_entity_poly.type
_entity_poly.pdbx_seq_one_letter_code
_entity_poly.pdbx_strand_id
1 'polypeptide(L)'
;MRTLRLGDTASSVGNDLRAALASWGRGDGVAGGVALIGYRPPDHPEPLEAVILLPRAVLVVVGVDLPDPAMRLEAPLSGVWKTDGWPLTRQDGPVNPAVDALGATSAVSDALESARAEPLPTGTVVAVGPYVGQVAQPSADLVRGVRILHPEPKSLLTAARELSTHTRVCPATDARRMLTALGVELDHADLVAEGFGDVVAPAVAAASTTFIPKIALEANRPEPAQARQRSLRWLPIAAVLLVAVLLITGIAVAISSADEDPGGGQAPHSSGSAVPVEGIGYTARGTAEATDCAAHAFGDVQAWLQANRCARLIRARFEAADRDGRQAAVLVSVLRFAGSTSGAELRAVADRPGAGGVRDQAAEGVPWPGDRQPAFTSAAYASGREGNSVKLVQAVWLDQASTPEDPALREIATRALRLGTGT
;
A
#
# COMPACT_ATOMS: atom_id res chain seq x y z
N MET A 1 9.72 -5.76 12.32
CA MET A 1 10.78 -4.84 12.77
C MET A 1 10.75 -4.70 14.28
N ARG A 2 11.91 -4.92 14.90
CA ARG A 2 12.14 -4.65 16.32
C ARG A 2 12.61 -3.20 16.51
N THR A 3 12.07 -2.49 17.49
CA THR A 3 12.50 -1.13 17.85
C THR A 3 13.20 -1.15 19.20
N LEU A 4 14.36 -0.52 19.30
CA LEU A 4 15.17 -0.39 20.51
C LEU A 4 15.41 1.09 20.78
N ARG A 5 15.17 1.54 22.01
CA ARG A 5 15.36 2.93 22.41
C ARG A 5 16.66 3.06 23.19
N LEU A 6 17.57 3.90 22.68
CA LEU A 6 18.90 4.13 23.25
C LEU A 6 19.02 5.51 23.92
N GLY A 7 18.16 6.46 23.53
CA GLY A 7 18.16 7.81 24.08
C GLY A 7 16.83 8.51 23.89
N ASP A 8 16.87 9.84 24.07
CA ASP A 8 15.74 10.72 23.81
C ASP A 8 15.68 11.14 22.34
N THR A 9 14.50 11.63 21.93
CA THR A 9 14.26 12.13 20.58
C THR A 9 15.04 13.42 20.33
N ALA A 10 15.61 13.54 19.12
CA ALA A 10 16.37 14.73 18.71
C ALA A 10 15.47 15.88 18.25
N SER A 11 14.27 15.55 17.75
CA SER A 11 13.33 16.48 17.12
C SER A 11 11.88 16.12 17.44
N SER A 12 10.97 17.07 17.19
CA SER A 12 9.52 16.86 17.36
C SER A 12 8.97 15.84 16.37
N VAL A 13 9.46 15.85 15.12
CA VAL A 13 9.12 14.89 14.06
C VAL A 13 9.54 13.45 14.39
N GLY A 14 10.45 13.25 15.34
CA GLY A 14 10.81 11.94 15.89
C GLY A 14 9.62 11.14 16.44
N ASN A 15 8.55 11.82 16.89
CA ASN A 15 7.31 11.16 17.32
C ASN A 15 6.61 10.45 16.15
N ASP A 16 6.52 11.12 15.01
CA ASP A 16 5.87 10.60 13.80
C ASP A 16 6.69 9.45 13.21
N LEU A 17 8.02 9.58 13.21
CA LEU A 17 8.92 8.50 12.82
C LEU A 17 8.69 7.23 13.64
N ARG A 18 8.59 7.36 14.97
CA ARG A 18 8.32 6.21 15.85
C ARG A 18 6.95 5.60 15.56
N ALA A 19 5.93 6.41 15.33
CA ALA A 19 4.60 5.92 14.95
C ALA A 19 4.65 5.16 13.61
N ALA A 20 5.40 5.67 12.62
CA ALA A 20 5.61 5.02 11.34
C ALA A 20 6.35 3.69 11.50
N LEU A 21 7.45 3.63 12.24
CA LEU A 21 8.19 2.38 12.48
C LEU A 21 7.36 1.35 13.25
N ALA A 22 6.57 1.78 14.24
CA ALA A 22 5.66 0.88 14.97
C ALA A 22 4.61 0.24 14.06
N SER A 23 4.15 0.96 13.02
CA SER A 23 3.18 0.44 12.05
C SER A 23 3.70 -0.69 11.17
N TRP A 24 5.02 -0.87 11.06
CA TRP A 24 5.63 -1.97 10.30
C TRP A 24 5.51 -3.32 11.02
N GLY A 25 5.11 -3.31 12.29
CA GLY A 25 4.92 -4.50 13.09
C GLY A 25 6.22 -5.22 13.43
N ARG A 26 6.13 -6.38 14.08
CA ARG A 26 7.28 -7.24 14.42
C ARG A 26 7.55 -8.26 13.31
N GLY A 27 8.79 -8.73 13.24
CA GLY A 27 9.23 -9.69 12.24
C GLY A 27 9.36 -9.13 10.83
N ASP A 28 9.42 -10.02 9.84
CA ASP A 28 9.74 -9.73 8.44
C ASP A 28 8.54 -9.47 7.52
N GLY A 29 7.31 -9.50 8.05
CA GLY A 29 6.08 -9.40 7.25
C GLY A 29 5.87 -8.10 6.47
N VAL A 30 6.61 -7.03 6.77
CA VAL A 30 6.54 -5.73 6.07
C VAL A 30 7.89 -5.28 5.53
N ALA A 31 8.87 -5.14 6.44
CA ALA A 31 10.26 -4.74 6.12
C ALA A 31 11.32 -5.58 6.84
N GLY A 32 11.00 -6.21 7.99
CA GLY A 32 12.01 -6.85 8.85
C GLY A 32 12.91 -5.83 9.53
N GLY A 33 14.01 -6.28 10.13
CA GLY A 33 15.08 -5.42 10.65
C GLY A 33 14.95 -4.96 12.10
N VAL A 34 15.91 -4.15 12.50
CA VAL A 34 16.05 -3.56 13.84
C VAL A 34 16.25 -2.05 13.70
N ALA A 35 15.44 -1.25 14.41
CA ALA A 35 15.58 0.20 14.47
C ALA A 35 16.09 0.65 15.84
N LEU A 36 17.18 1.40 15.85
CA LEU A 36 17.81 2.00 17.03
C LEU A 36 17.40 3.48 17.12
N ILE A 37 16.55 3.82 18.07
CA ILE A 37 16.01 5.17 18.25
C ILE A 37 16.88 5.97 19.23
N GLY A 38 17.27 7.19 18.84
CA GLY A 38 18.10 8.06 19.69
C GLY A 38 19.57 7.65 19.75
N TYR A 39 20.07 6.91 18.75
CA TYR A 39 21.48 6.54 18.67
C TYR A 39 22.36 7.78 18.48
N ARG A 40 23.47 7.90 19.23
CA ARG A 40 24.44 8.99 19.06
C ARG A 40 25.78 8.43 18.55
N PRO A 41 26.16 8.73 17.30
CA PRO A 41 27.48 8.38 16.78
C PRO A 41 28.59 9.09 17.56
N PRO A 42 29.78 8.48 17.74
CA PRO A 42 30.89 9.07 18.50
C PRO A 42 31.35 10.44 17.97
N ASP A 43 31.39 10.59 16.64
CA ASP A 43 31.89 11.79 15.94
C ASP A 43 30.76 12.70 15.45
N HIS A 44 29.54 12.53 15.96
CA HIS A 44 28.39 13.37 15.64
C HIS A 44 27.79 13.99 16.91
N PRO A 45 27.62 15.32 16.97
CA PRO A 45 27.26 16.01 18.21
C PRO A 45 25.85 15.68 18.70
N GLU A 46 24.92 15.46 17.77
CA GLU A 46 23.51 15.27 18.06
C GLU A 46 23.10 13.79 17.97
N PRO A 47 22.15 13.34 18.82
CA PRO A 47 21.54 12.03 18.63
C PRO A 47 20.75 12.01 17.33
N LEU A 48 20.67 10.84 16.71
CA LEU A 48 19.91 10.59 15.50
C LEU A 48 18.49 10.15 15.85
N GLU A 49 17.55 10.40 14.96
CA GLU A 49 16.18 9.93 15.17
C GLU A 49 16.11 8.40 15.12
N ALA A 50 16.76 7.80 14.13
CA ALA A 50 16.91 6.36 14.07
C ALA A 50 18.14 5.93 13.26
N VAL A 51 18.73 4.80 13.65
CA VAL A 51 19.53 3.96 12.74
C VAL A 51 18.75 2.67 12.51
N ILE A 52 18.36 2.41 11.26
CA ILE A 52 17.53 1.27 10.89
C ILE A 52 18.39 0.26 10.15
N LEU A 53 18.69 -0.85 10.81
CA LEU A 53 19.36 -2.00 10.20
C LEU A 53 18.31 -2.91 9.55
N LEU A 54 18.26 -2.90 8.23
CA LEU A 54 17.40 -3.77 7.43
C LEU A 54 18.20 -4.98 6.94
N PRO A 55 17.53 -6.07 6.53
CA PRO A 55 18.22 -7.22 5.96
C PRO A 55 19.01 -6.91 4.66
N ARG A 56 18.83 -5.74 4.04
CA ARG A 56 19.45 -5.37 2.76
C ARG A 56 19.98 -3.93 2.69
N ALA A 57 20.01 -3.20 3.81
CA ALA A 57 20.56 -1.84 3.88
C ALA A 57 20.70 -1.39 5.34
N VAL A 58 21.51 -0.35 5.55
CA VAL A 58 21.45 0.48 6.75
C VAL A 58 20.81 1.81 6.37
N LEU A 59 19.86 2.30 7.15
CA LEU A 59 19.30 3.64 6.96
C LEU A 59 19.62 4.50 8.15
N VAL A 60 20.10 5.71 7.88
CA VAL A 60 20.35 6.73 8.89
C VAL A 60 19.28 7.79 8.77
N VAL A 61 18.52 8.01 9.84
CA VAL A 61 17.38 8.93 9.86
C VAL A 61 17.70 10.13 10.75
N VAL A 62 17.60 11.32 10.16
CA VAL A 62 17.74 12.60 10.86
C VAL A 62 16.44 13.38 10.76
N GLY A 63 16.00 13.94 11.88
CA GLY A 63 14.79 14.76 11.98
C GLY A 63 15.08 16.23 11.73
N VAL A 64 14.20 16.90 11.01
CA VAL A 64 14.23 18.35 10.76
C VAL A 64 12.87 18.91 11.10
N ASP A 65 12.82 19.76 12.12
CA ASP A 65 11.62 20.48 12.50
C ASP A 65 11.51 21.78 11.68
N LEU A 66 10.46 21.89 10.89
CA LEU A 66 10.05 23.13 10.24
C LEU A 66 9.31 24.00 11.26
N PRO A 67 9.38 25.34 11.12
CA PRO A 67 8.67 26.26 12.00
C PRO A 67 7.15 26.09 11.92
N ASP A 68 6.64 25.80 10.71
CA ASP A 68 5.22 25.63 10.41
C ASP A 68 5.00 24.45 9.46
N PRO A 69 3.81 23.83 9.45
CA PRO A 69 3.40 22.91 8.38
C PRO A 69 3.54 23.54 7.00
N ALA A 70 3.99 22.77 6.01
CA ALA A 70 4.16 23.25 4.63
C ALA A 70 3.33 22.41 3.65
N MET A 71 2.70 23.05 2.66
CA MET A 71 2.06 22.31 1.56
C MET A 71 3.10 21.75 0.60
N ARG A 72 4.19 22.49 0.39
CA ARG A 72 5.31 22.11 -0.46
C ARG A 72 6.65 22.49 0.16
N LEU A 73 7.57 21.54 0.16
CA LEU A 73 8.96 21.72 0.55
C LEU A 73 9.87 21.50 -0.65
N GLU A 74 10.63 22.51 -1.06
CA GLU A 74 11.75 22.35 -1.99
C GLU A 74 13.02 22.08 -1.17
N ALA A 75 13.52 20.86 -1.27
CA ALA A 75 14.62 20.38 -0.43
C ALA A 75 15.76 19.80 -1.28
N PRO A 76 16.56 20.65 -1.93
CA PRO A 76 17.78 20.21 -2.58
C PRO A 76 18.85 19.82 -1.54
N LEU A 77 19.74 18.89 -1.88
CA LEU A 77 20.88 18.53 -1.00
C LEU A 77 21.92 19.65 -0.89
N SER A 78 21.89 20.61 -1.82
CA SER A 78 22.74 21.81 -1.80
C SER A 78 21.91 23.07 -2.00
N GLY A 79 22.38 24.20 -1.46
CA GLY A 79 21.65 25.47 -1.50
C GLY A 79 20.59 25.58 -0.40
N VAL A 80 19.63 26.49 -0.58
CA VAL A 80 18.66 26.85 0.46
C VAL A 80 17.33 26.12 0.23
N TRP A 81 16.80 25.48 1.28
CA TRP A 81 15.47 24.88 1.24
C TRP A 81 14.39 25.96 1.21
N LYS A 82 13.25 25.66 0.61
CA LYS A 82 12.10 26.58 0.62
C LYS A 82 10.82 25.88 1.05
N THR A 83 10.05 26.55 1.90
CA THR A 83 8.71 26.15 2.33
C THR A 83 7.71 27.06 1.65
N ASP A 84 6.81 26.50 0.85
CA ASP A 84 5.75 27.23 0.12
C ASP A 84 6.28 28.44 -0.68
N GLY A 85 7.48 28.27 -1.26
CA GLY A 85 8.16 29.28 -2.08
C GLY A 85 9.09 30.22 -1.32
N TRP A 86 9.08 30.20 0.02
CA TRP A 86 9.90 31.07 0.87
C TRP A 86 11.14 30.35 1.41
N PRO A 87 12.33 30.99 1.39
CA PRO A 87 13.53 30.40 1.98
C PRO A 87 13.33 30.00 3.45
N LEU A 88 13.66 28.76 3.77
CA LEU A 88 13.67 28.28 5.14
C LEU A 88 14.77 29.02 5.91
N THR A 89 14.38 29.70 6.98
CA THR A 89 15.31 30.37 7.89
C THR A 89 15.33 29.59 9.20
N ARG A 90 16.52 29.14 9.62
CA ARG A 90 16.72 28.38 10.86
C ARG A 90 17.34 29.29 11.91
N GLN A 91 17.05 29.01 13.18
CA GLN A 91 17.69 29.71 14.30
C GLN A 91 19.22 29.50 14.32
N ASP A 92 19.68 28.33 13.84
CA ASP A 92 21.10 27.97 13.78
C ASP A 92 21.83 28.50 12.54
N GLY A 93 21.18 29.35 11.74
CA GLY A 93 21.74 29.99 10.56
C GLY A 93 21.38 29.30 9.22
N PRO A 94 22.00 29.74 8.11
CA PRO A 94 21.61 29.36 6.74
C PRO A 94 22.16 27.99 6.31
N VAL A 95 22.43 27.08 7.25
CA VAL A 95 22.97 25.75 6.94
C VAL A 95 21.85 24.91 6.30
N ASN A 96 22.18 24.18 5.24
CA ASN A 96 21.24 23.25 4.61
C ASN A 96 21.08 22.00 5.51
N PRO A 97 19.86 21.63 5.93
CA PRO A 97 19.63 20.48 6.82
C PRO A 97 20.16 19.14 6.29
N ALA A 98 20.28 19.00 4.97
CA ALA A 98 20.84 17.79 4.37
C ALA A 98 22.33 17.60 4.66
N VAL A 99 23.08 18.66 4.97
CA VAL A 99 24.51 18.56 5.30
C VAL A 99 24.69 17.82 6.62
N ASP A 100 23.90 18.17 7.62
CA ASP A 100 23.91 17.53 8.94
C ASP A 100 23.56 16.04 8.81
N ALA A 101 22.53 15.72 8.01
CA ALA A 101 22.13 14.34 7.75
C ALA A 101 23.20 13.51 7.03
N LEU A 102 23.91 14.09 6.05
CA LEU A 102 25.00 13.41 5.37
C LEU A 102 26.22 13.20 6.28
N GLY A 103 26.51 14.16 7.17
CA GLY A 103 27.54 14.02 8.20
C GLY A 103 27.24 12.88 9.18
N ALA A 104 26.00 12.80 9.66
CA ALA A 104 25.51 11.69 10.48
C ALA A 104 25.66 10.33 9.78
N THR A 105 25.28 10.26 8.49
CA THR A 105 25.43 9.03 7.71
C THR A 105 26.88 8.60 7.56
N SER A 106 27.80 9.56 7.35
CA SER A 106 29.24 9.27 7.30
C SER A 106 29.71 8.68 8.63
N ALA A 107 29.38 9.32 9.76
CA ALA A 107 29.80 8.85 11.08
C ALA A 107 29.29 7.44 11.42
N VAL A 108 28.07 7.09 11.01
CA VAL A 108 27.54 5.72 11.17
C VAL A 108 28.28 4.74 10.26
N SER A 109 28.58 5.13 9.03
CA SER A 109 29.30 4.29 8.07
C SER A 109 30.73 4.01 8.56
N ASP A 110 31.43 5.04 9.04
CA ASP A 110 32.78 4.95 9.60
C ASP A 110 32.82 4.02 10.84
N ALA A 111 31.80 4.08 11.70
CA ALA A 111 31.66 3.19 12.85
C ALA A 111 31.48 1.72 12.44
N LEU A 112 30.65 1.45 11.42
CA LEU A 112 30.40 0.09 10.90
C LEU A 112 31.63 -0.47 10.16
N GLU A 113 32.33 0.38 9.39
CA GLU A 113 33.57 0.01 8.71
C GLU A 113 34.70 -0.30 9.68
N SER A 114 34.85 0.50 10.74
CA SER A 114 35.84 0.29 11.81
C SER A 114 35.66 -1.06 12.50
N ALA A 115 34.41 -1.55 12.60
CA ALA A 115 34.07 -2.85 13.15
C ALA A 115 34.22 -4.03 12.16
N ARG A 116 34.60 -3.76 10.90
CA ARG A 116 34.73 -4.75 9.82
C ARG A 116 33.45 -5.58 9.59
N ALA A 117 32.29 -4.93 9.71
CA ALA A 117 31.04 -5.54 9.29
C ALA A 117 30.98 -5.64 7.74
N GLU A 118 30.26 -6.63 7.20
CA GLU A 118 30.06 -6.72 5.75
C GLU A 118 29.29 -5.49 5.25
N PRO A 119 29.74 -4.81 4.18
CA PRO A 119 29.18 -3.52 3.80
C PRO A 119 27.79 -3.68 3.19
N LEU A 120 26.77 -3.35 3.99
CA LEU A 120 25.45 -3.02 3.48
C LEU A 120 25.45 -1.60 2.92
N PRO A 121 24.65 -1.32 1.87
CA PRO A 121 24.48 0.05 1.40
C PRO A 121 23.84 0.88 2.51
N THR A 122 24.50 1.99 2.84
CA THR A 122 23.98 2.96 3.80
C THR A 122 23.22 4.07 3.06
N GLY A 123 21.93 4.20 3.35
CA GLY A 123 21.06 5.25 2.84
C GLY A 123 20.79 6.33 3.88
N THR A 124 20.48 7.54 3.44
CA THR A 124 20.10 8.66 4.32
C THR A 124 18.62 8.98 4.16
N VAL A 125 17.91 9.14 5.27
CA VAL A 125 16.55 9.65 5.31
C VAL A 125 16.52 10.93 6.13
N VAL A 126 16.02 12.01 5.55
CA VAL A 126 15.74 13.27 6.25
C VAL A 126 14.24 13.33 6.49
N ALA A 127 13.84 13.07 7.73
CA ALA A 127 12.46 13.13 8.18
C ALA A 127 12.10 14.59 8.53
N VAL A 128 11.06 15.14 7.90
CA VAL A 128 10.70 16.55 8.04
C VAL A 128 9.29 16.69 8.63
N GLY A 129 9.11 17.53 9.64
CA GLY A 129 7.83 17.78 10.31
C GLY A 129 7.60 19.28 10.58
N PRO A 130 6.44 19.69 11.11
CA PRO A 130 5.37 18.86 11.65
C PRO A 130 4.45 18.22 10.59
N TYR A 131 4.31 18.81 9.40
CA TYR A 131 3.64 18.18 8.26
C TYR A 131 4.17 18.79 6.95
N VAL A 132 4.39 17.95 5.94
CA VAL A 132 4.77 18.39 4.60
C VAL A 132 3.93 17.64 3.57
N GLY A 133 3.08 18.36 2.83
CA GLY A 133 2.19 17.76 1.83
C GLY A 133 2.92 17.19 0.62
N GLN A 134 3.95 17.89 0.14
CA GLN A 134 4.78 17.44 -0.98
C GLN A 134 6.24 17.84 -0.77
N VAL A 135 7.16 16.89 -0.94
CA VAL A 135 8.60 17.18 -1.02
C VAL A 135 9.05 17.17 -2.48
N ALA A 136 9.55 18.30 -2.95
CA ALA A 136 10.22 18.47 -4.23
C ALA A 136 11.74 18.34 -4.02
N GLN A 137 12.25 17.13 -4.20
CA GLN A 137 13.69 16.83 -4.22
C GLN A 137 14.16 16.72 -5.68
N PRO A 138 15.27 17.37 -6.08
CA PRO A 138 15.84 17.20 -7.41
C PRO A 138 16.15 15.73 -7.73
N SER A 139 15.88 15.29 -8.96
CA SER A 139 16.15 13.90 -9.38
C SER A 139 17.63 13.51 -9.29
N ALA A 140 18.54 14.47 -9.50
CA ALA A 140 19.98 14.30 -9.32
C ALA A 140 20.40 14.01 -7.87
N ASP A 141 19.55 14.35 -6.89
CA ASP A 141 19.79 14.07 -5.47
C ASP A 141 19.29 12.68 -5.07
N LEU A 142 18.23 12.18 -5.72
CA LEU A 142 17.65 10.86 -5.44
C LEU A 142 18.63 9.72 -5.74
N VAL A 143 19.49 9.87 -6.74
CA VAL A 143 20.50 8.87 -7.10
C VAL A 143 21.63 8.75 -6.08
N ARG A 144 21.75 9.70 -5.15
CA ARG A 144 22.78 9.70 -4.09
C ARG A 144 22.38 8.90 -2.85
N GLY A 145 21.27 8.16 -2.90
CA GLY A 145 20.79 7.37 -1.76
C GLY A 145 20.23 8.21 -0.61
N VAL A 146 19.75 9.43 -0.91
CA VAL A 146 19.11 10.30 0.07
C VAL A 146 17.62 10.44 -0.24
N ARG A 147 16.77 10.35 0.79
CA ARG A 147 15.33 10.60 0.71
C ARG A 147 14.91 11.63 1.73
N ILE A 148 14.22 12.67 1.27
CA ILE A 148 13.66 13.71 2.13
C ILE A 148 12.14 13.55 2.10
N LEU A 149 11.52 13.41 3.27
CA LEU A 149 10.10 13.07 3.37
C LEU A 149 9.52 13.48 4.73
N HIS A 150 8.21 13.65 4.79
CA HIS A 150 7.49 13.58 6.06
C HIS A 150 7.29 12.10 6.46
N PRO A 151 7.65 11.68 7.69
CA PRO A 151 7.74 10.26 8.05
C PRO A 151 6.38 9.63 8.37
N GLU A 152 5.55 9.46 7.35
CA GLU A 152 4.38 8.60 7.40
C GLU A 152 4.77 7.12 7.19
N PRO A 153 3.96 6.16 7.68
CA PRO A 153 4.18 4.72 7.47
C PRO A 153 4.58 4.33 6.04
N LYS A 154 3.88 4.88 5.04
CA LYS A 154 4.08 4.54 3.63
C LYS A 154 5.31 5.25 3.05
N SER A 155 5.52 6.54 3.32
CA SER A 155 6.64 7.30 2.77
C SER A 155 7.97 6.75 3.30
N LEU A 156 8.05 6.46 4.60
CA LEU A 156 9.23 5.85 5.21
C LEU A 156 9.47 4.44 4.68
N LEU A 157 8.42 3.62 4.48
CA LEU A 157 8.56 2.25 3.96
C LEU A 157 9.01 2.25 2.50
N THR A 158 8.47 3.16 1.69
CA THR A 158 8.92 3.38 0.30
C THR A 158 10.39 3.78 0.27
N ALA A 159 10.80 4.76 1.08
CA ALA A 159 12.21 5.15 1.18
C ALA A 159 13.10 3.97 1.61
N ALA A 160 12.66 3.20 2.62
CA ALA A 160 13.39 2.04 3.07
C ALA A 160 13.57 0.98 1.97
N ARG A 161 12.53 0.71 1.18
CA ARG A 161 12.58 -0.23 0.05
C ARG A 161 13.46 0.27 -1.08
N GLU A 162 13.37 1.55 -1.43
CA GLU A 162 14.18 2.17 -2.49
C GLU A 162 15.67 2.21 -2.13
N LEU A 163 15.99 2.44 -0.85
CA LEU A 163 17.36 2.48 -0.35
C LEU A 163 17.93 1.07 -0.07
N SER A 164 17.07 0.06 0.08
CA SER A 164 17.43 -1.35 0.24
C SER A 164 17.86 -2.01 -1.08
N THR A 165 18.95 -1.53 -1.65
CA THR A 165 19.43 -1.96 -2.98
C THR A 165 20.32 -3.21 -2.95
N HIS A 166 20.75 -3.66 -1.77
CA HIS A 166 21.64 -4.82 -1.67
C HIS A 166 20.95 -6.08 -2.17
N THR A 167 21.59 -6.85 -3.05
CA THR A 167 20.92 -7.98 -3.70
C THR A 167 20.77 -9.19 -2.78
N ARG A 168 21.64 -9.34 -1.77
CA ARG A 168 21.64 -10.45 -0.82
C ARG A 168 20.98 -10.05 0.50
N VAL A 169 20.46 -11.04 1.21
CA VAL A 169 20.00 -10.87 2.60
C VAL A 169 21.23 -10.95 3.50
N CYS A 170 21.39 -9.97 4.39
CA CYS A 170 22.43 -9.92 5.40
C CYS A 170 22.27 -11.11 6.36
N PRO A 171 23.32 -11.92 6.57
CA PRO A 171 23.31 -12.96 7.58
C PRO A 171 23.12 -12.37 8.99
N ALA A 172 22.38 -13.08 9.84
CA ALA A 172 22.16 -12.67 11.23
C ALA A 172 23.48 -12.53 12.02
N THR A 173 24.53 -13.27 11.64
CA THR A 173 25.87 -13.13 12.22
C THR A 173 26.51 -11.77 11.96
N ASP A 174 26.32 -11.22 10.76
CA ASP A 174 26.90 -9.95 10.36
C ASP A 174 26.07 -8.80 10.89
N ALA A 175 24.74 -8.93 10.85
CA ALA A 175 23.82 -8.00 11.51
C ALA A 175 24.13 -7.85 13.00
N ARG A 176 24.46 -8.95 13.70
CA ARG A 176 24.90 -8.89 15.10
C ARG A 176 26.19 -8.09 15.27
N ARG A 177 27.20 -8.30 14.42
CA ARG A 177 28.45 -7.50 14.47
C ARG A 177 28.19 -6.02 14.26
N MET A 178 27.28 -5.67 13.35
CA MET A 178 26.86 -4.29 13.12
C MET A 178 26.18 -3.70 14.35
N LEU A 179 25.27 -4.44 14.99
CA LEU A 179 24.61 -3.97 16.21
C LEU A 179 25.59 -3.80 17.37
N THR A 180 26.53 -4.74 17.56
CA THR A 180 27.61 -4.63 18.56
C THR A 180 28.45 -3.37 18.33
N ALA A 181 28.79 -3.07 17.07
CA ALA A 181 29.52 -1.85 16.71
C ALA A 181 28.74 -0.57 17.05
N LEU A 182 27.41 -0.64 17.02
CA LEU A 182 26.49 0.42 17.43
C LEU A 182 26.13 0.36 18.93
N GLY A 183 26.79 -0.49 19.71
CA GLY A 183 26.64 -0.61 21.16
C GLY A 183 25.42 -1.41 21.63
N VAL A 184 24.87 -2.27 20.78
CA VAL A 184 23.65 -3.06 21.05
C VAL A 184 23.90 -4.54 20.84
N GLU A 185 23.48 -5.36 21.81
CA GLU A 185 23.54 -6.83 21.70
C GLU A 185 22.13 -7.41 21.48
N LEU A 186 21.99 -8.28 20.48
CA LEU A 186 20.78 -9.06 20.22
C LEU A 186 21.14 -10.51 19.87
N ASP A 187 20.27 -11.44 20.25
CA ASP A 187 20.45 -12.86 19.98
C ASP A 187 20.25 -13.21 18.51
N HIS A 188 20.96 -14.24 18.02
CA HIS A 188 20.87 -14.69 16.63
C HIS A 188 19.44 -15.04 16.20
N ALA A 189 18.70 -15.75 17.07
CA ALA A 189 17.32 -16.16 16.79
C ALA A 189 16.38 -14.95 16.63
N ASP A 190 16.61 -13.88 17.40
CA ASP A 190 15.84 -12.64 17.30
C ASP A 190 16.09 -11.95 15.97
N LEU A 191 17.33 -11.95 15.48
CA LEU A 191 17.68 -11.39 14.19
C LEU A 191 17.07 -12.22 13.05
N VAL A 192 17.12 -13.54 13.12
CA VAL A 192 16.45 -14.39 12.12
C VAL A 192 14.95 -14.12 12.08
N ALA A 193 14.30 -13.95 13.24
CA ALA A 193 12.87 -13.61 13.31
C ALA A 193 12.54 -12.24 12.67
N GLU A 194 13.51 -11.32 12.63
CA GLU A 194 13.38 -10.02 11.95
C GLU A 194 13.80 -10.07 10.47
N GLY A 195 13.99 -11.26 9.88
CA GLY A 195 14.22 -11.44 8.45
C GLY A 195 15.68 -11.40 8.01
N PHE A 196 16.63 -11.44 8.95
CA PHE A 196 18.04 -11.67 8.64
C PHE A 196 18.28 -13.14 8.28
N GLY A 197 19.28 -13.40 7.43
CA GLY A 197 19.55 -14.74 6.92
C GLY A 197 20.08 -15.67 8.00
N ASP A 198 19.51 -16.87 8.12
CA ASP A 198 19.95 -17.91 9.05
C ASP A 198 21.16 -18.72 8.55
N VAL A 199 21.86 -18.20 7.54
CA VAL A 199 23.01 -18.91 6.97
C VAL A 199 24.24 -18.58 7.82
N VAL A 200 24.67 -19.52 8.67
CA VAL A 200 26.02 -19.52 9.24
C VAL A 200 26.98 -19.67 8.06
N ALA A 201 27.60 -18.57 7.63
CA ALA A 201 28.35 -18.48 6.37
C ALA A 201 29.20 -19.74 6.05
N PRO A 202 28.88 -20.51 4.99
CA PRO A 202 29.84 -21.40 4.37
C PRO A 202 30.55 -20.58 3.28
N ALA A 203 31.34 -19.58 3.69
CA ALA A 203 32.24 -18.84 2.80
C ALA A 203 33.42 -19.72 2.29
N VAL A 204 33.22 -21.03 2.13
CA VAL A 204 34.21 -22.00 1.64
C VAL A 204 33.64 -22.90 0.53
N ALA A 205 32.34 -22.88 0.23
CA ALA A 205 31.75 -23.78 -0.76
C ALA A 205 31.58 -23.19 -2.19
N ALA A 206 31.89 -21.91 -2.39
CA ALA A 206 31.77 -21.26 -3.71
C ALA A 206 33.13 -20.82 -4.30
N ALA A 207 34.23 -21.46 -3.89
CA ALA A 207 35.43 -21.49 -4.71
C ALA A 207 35.16 -22.40 -5.91
N SER A 208 34.69 -21.81 -7.01
CA SER A 208 34.72 -22.41 -8.34
C SER A 208 36.14 -22.88 -8.66
N THR A 209 36.39 -24.18 -8.54
CA THR A 209 37.48 -24.86 -9.25
C THR A 209 36.87 -25.74 -10.33
N THR A 210 36.75 -25.13 -11.51
CA THR A 210 37.14 -25.65 -12.82
C THR A 210 37.66 -27.10 -12.83
N PHE A 211 36.93 -27.97 -13.53
CA PHE A 211 37.35 -29.21 -14.21
C PHE A 211 37.98 -30.34 -13.38
N ILE A 212 37.27 -31.49 -13.31
CA ILE A 212 37.74 -32.88 -13.57
C ILE A 212 36.49 -33.79 -13.58
N PRO A 213 36.23 -34.62 -14.61
CA PRO A 213 35.19 -35.64 -14.52
C PRO A 213 35.70 -36.81 -13.68
N LYS A 214 35.00 -37.12 -12.58
CA LYS A 214 35.36 -38.20 -11.66
C LYS A 214 34.83 -39.53 -12.20
N ILE A 215 35.73 -40.38 -12.71
CA ILE A 215 35.46 -41.79 -13.01
C ILE A 215 35.27 -42.52 -11.68
N ALA A 216 34.10 -43.11 -11.45
CA ALA A 216 33.86 -43.99 -10.30
C ALA A 216 34.04 -45.44 -10.72
N LEU A 217 35.13 -46.04 -10.21
CA LEU A 217 35.46 -47.46 -10.28
C LEU A 217 34.51 -48.23 -9.34
N GLU A 218 33.92 -49.32 -9.85
CA GLU A 218 33.08 -50.25 -9.09
C GLU A 218 33.84 -50.87 -7.90
N ALA A 219 33.21 -50.86 -6.72
CA ALA A 219 33.59 -51.70 -5.60
C ALA A 219 32.33 -52.28 -4.94
N ASN A 220 32.15 -53.59 -5.15
CA ASN A 220 31.17 -54.47 -4.51
C ASN A 220 31.23 -54.46 -2.98
N ARG A 221 30.09 -54.27 -2.28
CA ARG A 221 29.55 -55.14 -1.19
C ARG A 221 28.21 -54.61 -0.61
N PRO A 222 27.47 -55.41 0.20
CA PRO A 222 26.28 -56.18 -0.17
C PRO A 222 24.94 -55.51 0.22
N GLU A 223 23.90 -55.96 -0.47
CA GLU A 223 22.49 -55.56 -0.38
C GLU A 223 21.82 -55.81 0.99
N PRO A 224 21.02 -54.87 1.52
CA PRO A 224 19.87 -55.17 2.34
C PRO A 224 18.57 -55.14 1.52
N ALA A 225 17.81 -56.22 1.65
CA ALA A 225 16.48 -56.52 1.13
C ALA A 225 15.64 -55.34 0.61
N GLN A 226 15.40 -55.34 -0.71
CA GLN A 226 14.43 -54.48 -1.38
C GLN A 226 13.00 -54.84 -0.96
N ALA A 227 12.35 -53.95 -0.22
CA ALA A 227 10.90 -53.93 -0.12
C ALA A 227 10.31 -53.53 -1.48
N ARG A 228 9.63 -54.49 -2.11
CA ARG A 228 9.00 -54.39 -3.42
C ARG A 228 7.82 -53.42 -3.38
N GLN A 229 8.05 -52.11 -3.51
CA GLN A 229 6.99 -51.13 -3.71
C GLN A 229 6.56 -51.15 -5.19
N ARG A 230 5.45 -51.86 -5.43
CA ARG A 230 4.69 -51.83 -6.68
C ARG A 230 4.31 -50.38 -7.02
N SER A 231 4.80 -49.89 -8.15
CA SER A 231 4.37 -48.65 -8.76
C SER A 231 2.90 -48.74 -9.19
N LEU A 232 1.99 -48.12 -8.43
CA LEU A 232 0.63 -47.85 -8.89
C LEU A 232 0.67 -46.66 -9.86
N ARG A 233 0.96 -46.96 -11.13
CA ARG A 233 0.96 -46.00 -12.24
C ARG A 233 -0.43 -45.69 -12.81
N TRP A 234 -1.52 -46.06 -12.14
CA TRP A 234 -2.90 -45.92 -12.67
C TRP A 234 -3.82 -44.99 -11.86
N LEU A 235 -3.27 -44.19 -10.93
CA LEU A 235 -4.07 -43.25 -10.15
C LEU A 235 -4.28 -41.82 -10.72
N PRO A 236 -3.71 -41.36 -11.85
CA PRO A 236 -4.04 -40.01 -12.33
C PRO A 236 -5.27 -39.95 -13.27
N ILE A 237 -5.80 -41.09 -13.74
CA ILE A 237 -6.94 -41.10 -14.68
C ILE A 237 -8.29 -41.09 -13.94
N ALA A 238 -8.38 -41.70 -12.75
CA ALA A 238 -9.62 -41.75 -11.98
C ALA A 238 -10.00 -40.39 -11.36
N ALA A 239 -9.02 -39.55 -10.99
CA ALA A 239 -9.27 -38.25 -10.37
C ALA A 239 -9.81 -37.21 -11.37
N VAL A 240 -9.35 -37.24 -12.63
CA VAL A 240 -9.82 -36.32 -13.68
C VAL A 240 -11.24 -36.68 -14.14
N LEU A 241 -11.56 -37.98 -14.26
CA LEU A 241 -12.91 -38.44 -14.60
C LEU A 241 -13.92 -38.12 -13.48
N LEU A 242 -13.52 -38.21 -12.22
CA LEU A 242 -14.39 -37.89 -11.09
C LEU A 242 -14.72 -36.39 -11.03
N VAL A 243 -13.74 -35.52 -11.32
CA VAL A 243 -13.96 -34.06 -11.39
C VAL A 243 -14.83 -33.68 -12.59
N ALA A 244 -14.64 -34.33 -13.74
CA ALA A 244 -15.49 -34.10 -14.92
C ALA A 244 -16.94 -34.56 -14.70
N VAL A 245 -17.15 -35.71 -14.06
CA VAL A 245 -18.49 -36.19 -13.72
C VAL A 245 -19.15 -35.29 -12.66
N LEU A 246 -18.41 -34.84 -11.64
CA LEU A 246 -18.96 -33.89 -10.65
C LEU A 246 -19.32 -32.53 -11.26
N LEU A 247 -18.56 -32.05 -12.24
CA LEU A 247 -18.90 -30.83 -13.00
C LEU A 247 -20.14 -31.02 -13.87
N ILE A 248 -20.30 -32.17 -14.54
CA ILE A 248 -21.48 -32.45 -15.37
C ILE A 248 -22.73 -32.67 -14.50
N THR A 249 -22.61 -33.32 -13.34
CA THR A 249 -23.74 -33.55 -12.43
C THR A 249 -24.15 -32.28 -11.69
N GLY A 250 -23.19 -31.40 -11.35
CA GLY A 250 -23.47 -30.09 -10.76
C GLY A 250 -24.17 -29.12 -11.73
N ILE A 251 -23.86 -29.21 -13.02
CA ILE A 251 -24.55 -28.44 -14.07
C ILE A 251 -25.97 -28.98 -14.30
N ALA A 252 -26.20 -30.30 -14.22
CA ALA A 252 -27.53 -30.88 -14.43
C ALA A 252 -28.55 -30.58 -13.31
N VAL A 253 -28.11 -30.47 -12.05
CA VAL A 253 -29.00 -30.16 -10.90
C VAL A 253 -29.35 -28.66 -10.84
N ALA A 254 -28.57 -27.79 -11.48
CA ALA A 254 -28.87 -26.36 -11.58
C ALA A 254 -29.87 -26.02 -12.70
N ILE A 255 -30.16 -26.95 -13.62
CA ILE A 255 -30.99 -26.70 -14.81
C ILE A 255 -32.35 -27.45 -14.75
N SER A 256 -32.57 -28.37 -13.81
CA SER A 256 -33.83 -29.13 -13.71
C SER A 256 -34.82 -28.62 -12.64
N SER A 257 -34.66 -27.39 -12.15
CA SER A 257 -35.66 -26.74 -11.29
C SER A 257 -36.11 -25.38 -11.85
N ALA A 258 -36.51 -25.38 -13.12
CA ALA A 258 -37.40 -24.35 -13.66
C ALA A 258 -38.01 -24.86 -14.97
N ASP A 259 -39.21 -25.44 -14.89
CA ASP A 259 -40.10 -25.52 -16.04
C ASP A 259 -41.50 -25.03 -15.63
N GLU A 260 -42.09 -24.25 -16.54
CA GLU A 260 -43.51 -23.84 -16.72
C GLU A 260 -44.08 -22.79 -15.73
N ASP A 261 -44.67 -21.64 -16.12
CA ASP A 261 -45.16 -21.09 -17.40
C ASP A 261 -45.42 -19.54 -17.23
N PRO A 262 -45.99 -18.77 -18.19
CA PRO A 262 -45.49 -17.47 -18.64
C PRO A 262 -46.33 -16.31 -18.08
N GLY A 263 -45.84 -15.63 -17.05
CA GLY A 263 -46.42 -14.38 -16.57
C GLY A 263 -45.43 -13.25 -16.80
N GLY A 264 -45.84 -12.24 -17.58
CA GLY A 264 -45.08 -10.99 -17.70
C GLY A 264 -44.82 -10.38 -16.32
N GLY A 265 -43.64 -10.63 -15.78
CA GLY A 265 -43.17 -10.10 -14.52
C GLY A 265 -42.21 -8.96 -14.80
N GLN A 266 -42.72 -7.73 -14.70
CA GLN A 266 -41.90 -6.54 -14.52
C GLN A 266 -40.77 -6.83 -13.53
N ALA A 267 -39.54 -6.44 -13.91
CA ALA A 267 -38.42 -6.34 -12.98
C ALA A 267 -38.91 -5.67 -11.68
N PRO A 268 -38.52 -6.15 -10.50
CA PRO A 268 -39.08 -5.68 -9.24
C PRO A 268 -38.87 -4.17 -9.14
N HIS A 269 -39.95 -3.42 -9.35
CA HIS A 269 -40.02 -2.02 -8.97
C HIS A 269 -39.92 -2.01 -7.45
N SER A 270 -38.70 -1.88 -6.96
CA SER A 270 -38.45 -1.56 -5.57
C SER A 270 -38.95 -0.14 -5.37
N SER A 271 -40.24 0.00 -5.08
CA SER A 271 -40.82 1.22 -4.50
C SER A 271 -40.32 1.33 -3.06
N GLY A 272 -39.01 1.56 -2.91
CA GLY A 272 -38.34 1.57 -1.63
C GLY A 272 -38.74 2.82 -0.85
N SER A 273 -39.19 2.63 0.39
CA SER A 273 -39.29 3.72 1.35
C SER A 273 -37.91 4.39 1.49
N ALA A 274 -37.86 5.72 1.51
CA ALA A 274 -36.59 6.46 1.53
C ALA A 274 -35.80 6.12 2.80
N VAL A 275 -34.51 5.77 2.65
CA VAL A 275 -33.59 5.55 3.78
C VAL A 275 -33.10 6.90 4.28
N PRO A 276 -33.41 7.32 5.52
CA PRO A 276 -32.94 8.58 6.05
C PRO A 276 -31.47 8.49 6.47
N VAL A 277 -30.64 9.40 5.98
CA VAL A 277 -29.24 9.58 6.43
C VAL A 277 -29.04 11.04 6.81
N GLU A 278 -28.90 11.29 8.11
CA GLU A 278 -28.72 12.63 8.70
C GLU A 278 -29.77 13.68 8.25
N GLY A 279 -30.97 13.24 7.88
CA GLY A 279 -32.05 14.13 7.43
C GLY A 279 -32.18 14.28 5.90
N ILE A 280 -31.39 13.54 5.11
CA ILE A 280 -31.64 13.37 3.66
C ILE A 280 -32.24 11.99 3.44
N GLY A 281 -33.37 11.91 2.75
CA GLY A 281 -33.98 10.65 2.33
C GLY A 281 -33.39 10.16 1.02
N TYR A 282 -32.94 8.90 0.98
CA TYR A 282 -32.44 8.25 -0.22
C TYR A 282 -33.39 7.14 -0.68
N THR A 283 -34.03 7.34 -1.82
CA THR A 283 -34.96 6.38 -2.42
C THR A 283 -34.20 5.50 -3.41
N ALA A 284 -34.11 4.19 -3.17
CA ALA A 284 -33.41 3.27 -4.06
C ALA A 284 -34.10 3.18 -5.42
N ARG A 285 -33.32 3.24 -6.51
CA ARG A 285 -33.78 3.17 -7.90
C ARG A 285 -33.21 1.99 -8.67
N GLY A 286 -32.24 1.27 -8.12
CA GLY A 286 -31.75 0.05 -8.75
C GLY A 286 -30.35 -0.29 -8.29
N THR A 287 -29.94 -1.53 -8.54
CA THR A 287 -28.60 -2.02 -8.23
C THR A 287 -28.11 -2.93 -9.37
N ALA A 288 -26.80 -2.97 -9.59
CA ALA A 288 -26.15 -3.92 -10.47
C ALA A 288 -24.80 -4.31 -9.90
N GLU A 289 -24.31 -5.49 -10.29
CA GLU A 289 -23.03 -6.01 -9.84
C GLU A 289 -22.19 -6.54 -10.98
N ALA A 290 -20.88 -6.48 -10.82
CA ALA A 290 -19.92 -7.00 -11.78
C ALA A 290 -18.62 -7.43 -11.11
N THR A 291 -17.91 -8.37 -11.74
CA THR A 291 -16.56 -8.79 -11.33
C THR A 291 -15.48 -8.11 -12.17
N ASP A 292 -15.78 -7.70 -13.41
CA ASP A 292 -14.87 -6.93 -14.25
C ASP A 292 -15.05 -5.42 -14.00
N CYS A 293 -14.52 -4.91 -12.89
CA CYS A 293 -14.70 -3.50 -12.52
C CYS A 293 -14.14 -2.52 -13.57
N ALA A 294 -13.10 -2.91 -14.31
CA ALA A 294 -12.46 -2.04 -15.28
C ALA A 294 -13.37 -1.77 -16.50
N ALA A 295 -14.19 -2.74 -16.90
CA ALA A 295 -15.16 -2.56 -17.99
C ALA A 295 -16.23 -1.51 -17.67
N HIS A 296 -16.51 -1.28 -16.38
CA HIS A 296 -17.54 -0.36 -15.89
C HIS A 296 -16.98 0.98 -15.39
N ALA A 297 -15.69 1.23 -15.60
CA ALA A 297 -15.02 2.45 -15.19
C ALA A 297 -14.60 3.32 -16.40
N PHE A 298 -14.08 4.51 -16.13
CA PHE A 298 -13.46 5.38 -17.13
C PHE A 298 -12.32 6.22 -16.54
N GLY A 299 -11.49 6.79 -17.41
CA GLY A 299 -10.36 7.63 -17.01
C GLY A 299 -9.26 6.85 -16.28
N ASP A 300 -8.55 7.54 -15.40
CA ASP A 300 -7.48 6.96 -14.57
C ASP A 300 -7.98 5.87 -13.64
N VAL A 301 -9.22 5.98 -13.16
CA VAL A 301 -9.88 4.93 -12.35
C VAL A 301 -9.96 3.61 -13.12
N GLN A 302 -10.30 3.67 -14.42
CA GLN A 302 -10.30 2.49 -15.29
C GLN A 302 -8.89 1.94 -15.49
N ALA A 303 -7.92 2.80 -15.82
CA ALA A 303 -6.54 2.38 -16.03
C ALA A 303 -5.96 1.70 -14.77
N TRP A 304 -6.26 2.24 -13.59
CA TRP A 304 -5.85 1.64 -12.33
C TRP A 304 -6.51 0.29 -12.08
N LEU A 305 -7.81 0.13 -12.37
CA LEU A 305 -8.54 -1.13 -12.19
C LEU A 305 -8.11 -2.23 -13.16
N GLN A 306 -7.61 -1.87 -14.34
CA GLN A 306 -7.00 -2.82 -15.28
C GLN A 306 -5.69 -3.40 -14.72
N ALA A 307 -4.88 -2.55 -14.08
CA ALA A 307 -3.63 -2.96 -13.44
C ALA A 307 -3.85 -3.65 -12.08
N ASN A 308 -4.90 -3.26 -11.36
CA ASN A 308 -5.19 -3.69 -10.00
C ASN A 308 -6.62 -4.22 -9.92
N ARG A 309 -6.76 -5.54 -9.98
CA ARG A 309 -8.06 -6.21 -10.00
C ARG A 309 -8.83 -5.94 -8.70
N CYS A 310 -10.08 -5.56 -8.85
CA CYS A 310 -11.07 -5.66 -7.78
C CYS A 310 -11.57 -7.11 -7.66
N ALA A 311 -12.22 -7.43 -6.55
CA ALA A 311 -12.97 -8.68 -6.40
C ALA A 311 -14.43 -8.55 -6.86
N ARG A 312 -15.07 -7.40 -6.60
CA ARG A 312 -16.48 -7.14 -6.92
C ARG A 312 -16.74 -5.64 -7.00
N LEU A 313 -17.58 -5.22 -7.94
CA LEU A 313 -18.17 -3.89 -8.03
C LEU A 313 -19.68 -4.01 -7.82
N ILE A 314 -20.23 -3.18 -6.95
CA ILE A 314 -21.66 -2.98 -6.76
C ILE A 314 -21.97 -1.53 -7.14
N ARG A 315 -22.94 -1.30 -8.02
CA ARG A 315 -23.42 0.03 -8.42
C ARG A 315 -24.88 0.17 -8.01
N ALA A 316 -25.18 1.12 -7.15
CA ALA A 316 -26.52 1.39 -6.66
C ALA A 316 -26.95 2.81 -7.02
N ARG A 317 -28.19 2.95 -7.50
CA ARG A 317 -28.82 4.22 -7.86
C ARG A 317 -29.79 4.64 -6.76
N PHE A 318 -29.77 5.92 -6.42
CA PHE A 318 -30.72 6.54 -5.51
C PHE A 318 -31.23 7.86 -6.06
N GLU A 319 -32.42 8.26 -5.63
CA GLU A 319 -32.87 9.64 -5.68
C GLU A 319 -32.85 10.24 -4.28
N ALA A 320 -32.42 11.50 -4.20
CA ALA A 320 -32.41 12.27 -2.96
C ALA A 320 -32.95 13.68 -3.24
N ALA A 321 -33.38 14.36 -2.18
CA ALA A 321 -33.74 15.77 -2.24
C ALA A 321 -32.84 16.57 -1.30
N ASP A 322 -32.46 17.77 -1.72
CA ASP A 322 -31.88 18.73 -0.79
C ASP A 322 -32.95 19.35 0.11
N ARG A 323 -32.55 20.31 0.95
CA ARG A 323 -33.46 21.00 1.88
C ARG A 323 -34.50 21.87 1.17
N ASP A 324 -34.22 22.27 -0.06
CA ASP A 324 -35.09 23.10 -0.89
C ASP A 324 -36.02 22.26 -1.79
N GLY A 325 -35.95 20.93 -1.69
CA GLY A 325 -36.78 19.98 -2.45
C GLY A 325 -36.25 19.67 -3.85
N ARG A 326 -35.07 20.18 -4.23
CA ARG A 326 -34.45 19.90 -5.53
C ARG A 326 -34.00 18.45 -5.59
N GLN A 327 -34.40 17.76 -6.65
CA GLN A 327 -34.18 16.33 -6.81
C GLN A 327 -32.81 16.04 -7.44
N ALA A 328 -32.06 15.13 -6.82
CA ALA A 328 -30.76 14.67 -7.26
C ALA A 328 -30.76 13.17 -7.53
N ALA A 329 -30.09 12.77 -8.61
CA ALA A 329 -29.69 11.40 -8.87
C ALA A 329 -28.34 11.13 -8.20
N VAL A 330 -28.23 10.01 -7.50
CA VAL A 330 -27.02 9.61 -6.78
C VAL A 330 -26.61 8.22 -7.24
N LEU A 331 -25.38 8.09 -7.73
CA LEU A 331 -24.75 6.82 -8.04
C LEU A 331 -23.74 6.49 -6.95
N VAL A 332 -23.96 5.38 -6.23
CA VAL A 332 -23.04 4.83 -5.23
C VAL A 332 -22.36 3.61 -5.83
N SER A 333 -21.04 3.65 -5.98
CA SER A 333 -20.22 2.55 -6.49
C SER A 333 -19.33 2.00 -5.39
N VAL A 334 -19.47 0.71 -5.08
CA VAL A 334 -18.69 0.01 -4.06
C VAL A 334 -17.75 -0.98 -4.71
N LEU A 335 -16.46 -0.73 -4.63
CA LEU A 335 -15.41 -1.62 -5.14
C LEU A 335 -14.80 -2.39 -3.98
N ARG A 336 -15.01 -3.70 -3.93
CA ARG A 336 -14.45 -4.61 -2.93
C ARG A 336 -13.14 -5.19 -3.44
N PHE A 337 -12.13 -5.24 -2.58
CA PHE A 337 -10.81 -5.79 -2.89
C PHE A 337 -10.47 -6.98 -2.00
N ALA A 338 -9.60 -7.87 -2.47
CA ALA A 338 -9.10 -8.97 -1.64
C ALA A 338 -8.26 -8.47 -0.45
N GLY A 339 -7.59 -7.33 -0.59
CA GLY A 339 -6.80 -6.66 0.45
C GLY A 339 -7.18 -5.19 0.62
N SER A 340 -6.97 -4.64 1.82
CA SER A 340 -7.38 -3.28 2.17
C SER A 340 -6.53 -2.16 1.53
N THR A 341 -5.28 -2.46 1.13
CA THR A 341 -4.36 -1.51 0.47
C THR A 341 -4.86 -1.05 -0.89
N SER A 342 -5.38 -1.98 -1.70
CA SER A 342 -5.91 -1.68 -3.04
C SER A 342 -7.07 -0.69 -2.99
N GLY A 343 -7.87 -0.73 -1.92
CA GLY A 343 -8.94 0.25 -1.74
C GLY A 343 -8.42 1.67 -1.44
N ALA A 344 -7.39 1.81 -0.60
CA ALA A 344 -6.81 3.13 -0.33
C ALA A 344 -6.18 3.75 -1.60
N GLU A 345 -5.53 2.92 -2.42
CA GLU A 345 -4.90 3.36 -3.67
C GLU A 345 -5.91 3.76 -4.73
N LEU A 346 -6.98 2.97 -4.93
CA LEU A 346 -8.04 3.37 -5.84
C LEU A 346 -8.68 4.69 -5.42
N ARG A 347 -8.94 4.88 -4.12
CA ARG A 347 -9.51 6.14 -3.62
C ARG A 347 -8.60 7.32 -3.94
N ALA A 348 -7.29 7.19 -3.71
CA ALA A 348 -6.33 8.23 -4.05
C ALA A 348 -6.24 8.52 -5.55
N VAL A 349 -6.51 7.54 -6.42
CA VAL A 349 -6.66 7.78 -7.86
C VAL A 349 -7.95 8.54 -8.14
N ALA A 350 -9.08 8.06 -7.64
CA ALA A 350 -10.40 8.60 -7.90
C ALA A 350 -10.60 10.03 -7.36
N ASP A 351 -9.88 10.40 -6.28
CA ASP A 351 -9.97 11.73 -5.66
C ASP A 351 -9.19 12.82 -6.43
N ARG A 352 -8.44 12.47 -7.48
CA ARG A 352 -7.78 13.49 -8.32
C ARG A 352 -8.78 14.15 -9.25
N PRO A 353 -8.70 15.48 -9.45
CA PRO A 353 -9.51 16.16 -10.45
C PRO A 353 -9.32 15.53 -11.84
N GLY A 354 -10.42 15.12 -12.46
CA GLY A 354 -10.40 14.54 -13.81
C GLY A 354 -9.96 13.08 -13.91
N ALA A 355 -9.72 12.37 -12.80
CA ALA A 355 -9.32 10.95 -12.82
C ALA A 355 -10.42 9.98 -13.32
N GLY A 356 -11.63 10.47 -13.56
CA GLY A 356 -12.77 9.67 -13.96
C GLY A 356 -13.41 8.93 -12.79
N GLY A 357 -14.10 7.84 -13.08
CA GLY A 357 -14.92 7.17 -12.08
C GLY A 357 -15.59 5.91 -12.61
N VAL A 358 -16.72 5.56 -12.00
CA VAL A 358 -17.55 4.41 -12.40
C VAL A 358 -18.77 4.91 -13.18
N ARG A 359 -19.09 4.24 -14.28
CA ARG A 359 -20.21 4.60 -15.15
C ARG A 359 -21.53 4.14 -14.54
N ASP A 360 -22.57 4.95 -14.71
CA ASP A 360 -23.95 4.54 -14.44
C ASP A 360 -24.40 3.44 -15.42
N GLN A 361 -25.35 2.58 -15.02
CA GLN A 361 -25.83 1.50 -15.90
C GLN A 361 -26.53 2.00 -17.18
N ALA A 362 -26.85 3.30 -17.30
CA ALA A 362 -27.42 3.89 -18.51
C ALA A 362 -26.40 3.89 -19.66
N ALA A 363 -25.10 3.93 -19.36
CA ALA A 363 -24.04 3.74 -20.36
C ALA A 363 -24.03 2.32 -20.95
N GLU A 364 -24.72 1.37 -20.30
CA GLU A 364 -24.85 -0.04 -20.69
C GLU A 364 -26.26 -0.37 -21.19
N GLY A 365 -27.07 0.65 -21.48
CA GLY A 365 -28.42 0.49 -22.01
C GLY A 365 -29.48 0.18 -20.96
N VAL A 366 -29.16 0.21 -19.66
CA VAL A 366 -30.16 0.08 -18.59
C VAL A 366 -30.67 1.48 -18.21
N PRO A 367 -31.87 1.88 -18.64
CA PRO A 367 -32.38 3.23 -18.40
C PRO A 367 -32.50 3.51 -16.90
N TRP A 368 -32.45 4.79 -16.54
CA TRP A 368 -32.85 5.21 -15.20
C TRP A 368 -34.36 4.96 -15.05
N PRO A 369 -34.86 4.47 -13.91
CA PRO A 369 -36.29 4.20 -13.77
C PRO A 369 -37.15 5.46 -13.90
N GLY A 370 -38.26 5.34 -14.63
CA GLY A 370 -39.14 6.45 -14.97
C GLY A 370 -38.68 7.18 -16.24
N ASP A 371 -39.19 8.40 -16.44
CA ASP A 371 -38.94 9.18 -17.67
C ASP A 371 -37.71 10.10 -17.58
N ARG A 372 -36.94 10.00 -16.49
CA ARG A 372 -35.76 10.85 -16.26
C ARG A 372 -34.50 10.21 -16.84
N GLN A 373 -33.55 11.04 -17.26
CA GLN A 373 -32.27 10.59 -17.80
C GLN A 373 -31.11 11.43 -17.23
N PRO A 374 -30.70 11.20 -15.96
CA PRO A 374 -29.61 11.94 -15.37
C PRO A 374 -28.30 11.73 -16.14
N ALA A 375 -27.60 12.82 -16.42
CA ALA A 375 -26.26 12.79 -16.97
C ALA A 375 -25.26 13.02 -15.84
N PHE A 376 -24.46 12.01 -15.50
CA PHE A 376 -23.42 12.11 -14.45
C PHE A 376 -22.18 12.91 -14.86
N THR A 377 -22.27 13.69 -15.95
CA THR A 377 -21.25 14.67 -16.32
C THR A 377 -21.27 15.82 -15.33
N SER A 378 -20.11 16.30 -14.90
CA SER A 378 -19.99 17.40 -13.93
C SER A 378 -20.66 17.09 -12.57
N ALA A 379 -20.70 15.82 -12.18
CA ALA A 379 -21.24 15.40 -10.89
C ALA A 379 -20.42 15.96 -9.72
N ALA A 380 -21.10 16.33 -8.64
CA ALA A 380 -20.44 16.46 -7.35
C ALA A 380 -20.00 15.08 -6.89
N TYR A 381 -18.83 15.02 -6.27
CA TYR A 381 -18.17 13.77 -5.98
C TYR A 381 -17.82 13.67 -4.49
N ALA A 382 -17.95 12.47 -3.95
CA ALA A 382 -17.43 12.12 -2.64
C ALA A 382 -16.91 10.69 -2.65
N SER A 383 -15.88 10.42 -1.85
CA SER A 383 -15.32 9.09 -1.71
C SER A 383 -15.15 8.69 -0.25
N GLY A 384 -15.19 7.39 -0.01
CA GLY A 384 -15.04 6.81 1.32
C GLY A 384 -14.40 5.44 1.23
N ARG A 385 -13.94 4.95 2.37
CA ARG A 385 -13.38 3.61 2.49
C ARG A 385 -13.97 2.92 3.71
N GLU A 386 -14.32 1.66 3.55
CA GLU A 386 -14.86 0.81 4.60
C GLU A 386 -14.16 -0.55 4.51
N GLY A 387 -13.24 -0.83 5.44
CA GLY A 387 -12.39 -2.03 5.40
C GLY A 387 -11.59 -2.14 4.10
N ASN A 388 -11.89 -3.18 3.31
CA ASN A 388 -11.32 -3.48 2.00
C ASN A 388 -12.18 -2.97 0.82
N SER A 389 -13.16 -2.10 1.10
CA SER A 389 -14.07 -1.56 0.10
C SER A 389 -13.90 -0.06 -0.08
N VAL A 390 -13.99 0.42 -1.31
CA VAL A 390 -14.02 1.84 -1.67
C VAL A 390 -15.42 2.20 -2.12
N LYS A 391 -15.97 3.27 -1.57
CA LYS A 391 -17.22 3.86 -2.03
C LYS A 391 -16.89 5.12 -2.82
N LEU A 392 -17.35 5.18 -4.06
CA LEU A 392 -17.32 6.37 -4.91
C LEU A 392 -18.76 6.82 -5.13
N VAL A 393 -19.05 8.08 -4.82
CA VAL A 393 -20.38 8.66 -4.95
C VAL A 393 -20.33 9.80 -5.94
N GLN A 394 -21.25 9.77 -6.89
CA GLN A 394 -21.49 10.86 -7.84
C GLN A 394 -22.93 11.34 -7.66
N ALA A 395 -23.14 12.65 -7.53
CA ALA A 395 -24.45 13.26 -7.42
C ALA A 395 -24.65 14.34 -8.48
N VAL A 396 -25.80 14.29 -9.16
CA VAL A 396 -26.24 15.29 -10.13
C VAL A 396 -27.68 15.67 -9.89
N TRP A 397 -28.04 16.90 -10.22
CA TRP A 397 -29.44 17.31 -10.28
C TRP A 397 -30.17 16.58 -11.41
N LEU A 398 -31.43 16.20 -11.16
CA LEU A 398 -32.27 15.51 -12.13
C LEU A 398 -32.88 16.48 -13.16
N ASP A 399 -33.28 17.67 -12.71
CA ASP A 399 -34.10 18.59 -13.51
C ASP A 399 -33.36 19.91 -13.86
N GLN A 400 -32.05 19.98 -13.61
CA GLN A 400 -31.22 21.15 -13.89
C GLN A 400 -29.75 20.76 -14.11
N ALA A 401 -28.95 21.70 -14.61
CA ALA A 401 -27.51 21.49 -14.79
C ALA A 401 -26.78 21.33 -13.45
N SER A 402 -25.76 20.47 -13.42
CA SER A 402 -24.93 20.22 -12.24
C SER A 402 -23.56 20.88 -12.37
N THR A 403 -22.98 21.25 -11.22
CA THR A 403 -21.58 21.65 -11.12
C THR A 403 -20.90 20.83 -10.02
N PRO A 404 -19.62 20.42 -10.17
CA PRO A 404 -18.94 19.60 -9.17
C PRO A 404 -18.81 20.29 -7.80
N GLU A 405 -18.76 21.62 -7.79
CA GLU A 405 -18.58 22.45 -6.59
C GLU A 405 -19.91 22.83 -5.91
N ASP A 406 -21.07 22.44 -6.46
CA ASP A 406 -22.39 22.72 -5.87
C ASP A 406 -22.42 22.19 -4.42
N PRO A 407 -22.60 23.08 -3.41
CA PRO A 407 -22.50 22.69 -2.01
C PRO A 407 -23.60 21.70 -1.60
N ALA A 408 -24.80 21.78 -2.18
CA ALA A 408 -25.90 20.88 -1.85
C ALA A 408 -25.68 19.50 -2.47
N LEU A 409 -25.18 19.41 -3.71
CA LEU A 409 -24.79 18.12 -4.30
C LEU A 409 -23.59 17.50 -3.55
N ARG A 410 -22.61 18.30 -3.10
CA ARG A 410 -21.49 17.80 -2.27
C ARG A 410 -21.96 17.28 -0.92
N GLU A 411 -22.94 17.93 -0.29
CA GLU A 411 -23.56 17.45 0.95
C GLU A 411 -24.29 16.13 0.72
N ILE A 412 -25.11 16.03 -0.33
CA ILE A 412 -25.81 14.80 -0.73
C ILE A 412 -24.81 13.65 -1.01
N ALA A 413 -23.75 13.91 -1.77
CA ALA A 413 -22.74 12.91 -2.11
C ALA A 413 -21.98 12.43 -0.86
N THR A 414 -21.57 13.35 0.00
CA THR A 414 -20.81 13.04 1.23
C THR A 414 -21.64 12.19 2.19
N ARG A 415 -22.92 12.52 2.39
CA ARG A 415 -23.81 11.76 3.28
C ARG A 415 -24.13 10.38 2.73
N ALA A 416 -24.25 10.24 1.41
CA ALA A 416 -24.50 8.96 0.75
C ALA A 416 -23.38 7.92 0.96
N LEU A 417 -22.17 8.32 1.37
CA LEU A 417 -21.11 7.38 1.78
C LEU A 417 -21.53 6.45 2.92
N ARG A 418 -22.50 6.87 3.73
CA ARG A 418 -23.04 6.09 4.85
C ARG A 418 -24.15 5.12 4.46
N LEU A 419 -24.59 5.12 3.20
CA LEU A 419 -25.56 4.14 2.72
C LEU A 419 -24.94 2.73 2.76
N GLY A 420 -25.70 1.80 3.33
CA GLY A 420 -25.41 0.38 3.21
C GLY A 420 -25.84 -0.10 1.83
N THR A 421 -24.91 -0.67 1.07
CA THR A 421 -25.27 -1.49 -0.09
C THR A 421 -25.46 -2.91 0.43
N GLY A 422 -26.66 -3.48 0.31
CA GLY A 422 -27.00 -4.81 0.83
C GLY A 422 -25.90 -5.85 0.62
N THR A 423 -25.70 -6.70 1.63
CA THR A 423 -24.64 -7.69 1.75
C THR A 423 -24.54 -8.66 0.58
#